data_AF-A0AA39UF85-F1
#
_entry.id   AF-A0AA39UF85-F1
#
_cell.length_a   1.000
_cell.length_b   1.000
_cell.length_c   1.000
_cell.angle_alpha   90.00
_cell.angle_beta   90.00
_cell.angle_gamma   90.00
#
_symmetry.space_group_name_H-M   'P 1'
#
loop_
_entity.id
_entity.type
_entity.pdbx_description
1 polymer ?
#
loop_
_entity_poly.entity_id
_entity_poly.type
_entity_poly.pdbx_seq_one_letter_code
_entity_poly.pdbx_strand_id
1 'polypeptide(L)'
;IQRVESPACPKCSYPNESVYHYPIRCLADQNEREMLQRSIGTQGTVMTVKHILACRQNIPHLVQYLNDMRRFETTFGTFPHVDAGDEDTED
;
A
#
# COMPACT_ATOMS: atom_id res chain seq x y z
N ILE A 1 21.21 4.31 2.57
CA ILE A 1 19.99 4.08 3.40
C ILE A 1 20.45 3.37 4.67
N GLN A 2 20.32 3.99 5.84
CA GLN A 2 20.61 3.32 7.12
C GLN A 2 19.45 2.38 7.45
N ARG A 3 19.75 1.11 7.73
CA ARG A 3 18.77 0.13 8.18
C ARG A 3 18.52 0.40 9.68
N VAL A 4 17.32 0.85 10.02
CA VAL A 4 16.87 0.94 11.42
C VAL A 4 16.22 -0.40 11.76
N GLU A 5 16.63 -1.02 12.86
CA GLU A 5 16.13 -2.34 13.27
C GLU A 5 14.63 -2.31 13.63
N SER A 6 14.16 -1.15 14.11
CA SER A 6 12.82 -0.95 14.64
C SER A 6 12.30 0.45 14.30
N PRO A 7 12.03 0.77 13.02
CA PRO A 7 11.51 2.09 12.67
C PRO A 7 10.13 2.26 13.30
N ALA A 8 9.93 3.33 14.05
CA ALA A 8 8.58 3.74 14.42
C ALA A 8 7.85 4.27 13.18
N CYS A 9 6.52 4.12 13.14
CA CYS A 9 5.74 4.72 12.08
C CYS A 9 5.91 6.23 12.10
N PRO A 10 6.35 6.87 11.01
CA PRO A 10 6.57 8.32 11.00
C PRO A 10 5.26 9.12 11.14
N LYS A 11 4.11 8.50 10.80
CA LYS A 11 2.81 9.17 10.86
C LYS A 11 2.08 9.00 12.20
N CYS A 12 2.12 7.81 12.82
CA CYS A 12 1.39 7.54 14.06
C CYS A 12 2.27 7.10 15.24
N SER A 13 3.59 7.10 15.07
CA SER A 13 4.58 6.71 16.08
C SER A 13 4.43 5.28 16.61
N TYR A 14 3.68 4.42 15.91
CA TYR A 14 3.55 3.01 16.27
C TYR A 14 4.94 2.34 16.29
N PRO A 15 5.32 1.67 17.40
CA PRO A 15 6.64 1.06 17.53
C PRO A 15 6.76 -0.16 16.61
N ASN A 16 7.98 -0.41 16.09
CA ASN A 16 8.25 -1.56 15.22
C ASN A 16 7.29 -1.63 14.03
N GLU A 17 7.27 -0.57 13.23
CA GLU A 17 6.44 -0.54 12.05
C GLU A 17 6.75 -1.70 11.11
N SER A 18 5.69 -2.38 10.68
CA SER A 18 5.76 -3.51 9.76
C SER A 18 5.05 -3.20 8.45
N VAL A 19 5.30 -4.03 7.45
CA VAL A 19 4.56 -4.07 6.18
C VAL A 19 3.07 -4.38 6.39
N TYR A 20 2.68 -4.88 7.57
CA TYR A 20 1.26 -4.99 7.92
C TYR A 20 0.73 -3.70 8.54
N HIS A 21 1.51 -3.06 9.43
CA HIS A 21 1.09 -1.80 10.04
C HIS A 21 0.80 -0.73 8.98
N TYR A 22 1.75 -0.50 8.08
CA TYR A 22 1.68 0.58 7.12
C TYR A 22 0.43 0.54 6.21
N PRO A 23 0.24 -0.47 5.33
CA PRO A 23 -0.90 -0.52 4.42
C PRO A 23 -2.22 -0.95 5.08
N ILE A 24 -2.20 -1.69 6.20
CA ILE A 24 -3.42 -2.33 6.75
C ILE A 24 -3.92 -1.73 8.07
N ARG A 25 -3.04 -1.20 8.94
CA ARG A 25 -3.45 -0.80 10.31
C ARG A 25 -3.20 0.64 10.70
N CYS A 26 -2.29 1.36 10.07
CA CYS A 26 -2.00 2.75 10.41
C CYS A 26 -3.29 3.59 10.29
N LEU A 27 -3.74 4.20 11.39
CA LEU A 27 -4.96 5.03 11.38
C LEU A 27 -4.72 6.39 10.72
N ALA A 28 -3.47 6.85 10.69
CA ALA A 28 -3.10 8.11 10.05
C ALA A 28 -3.19 8.07 8.52
N ASP A 29 -3.35 6.88 7.93
CA ASP A 29 -3.50 6.63 6.49
C ASP A 29 -4.91 6.11 6.16
N GLN A 30 -5.91 6.40 7.01
CA GLN A 30 -7.26 5.85 6.83
C GLN A 30 -7.89 6.31 5.51
N ASN A 31 -7.75 7.58 5.13
CA ASN A 31 -8.35 8.11 3.90
C ASN A 31 -7.74 7.45 2.66
N GLU A 32 -6.41 7.40 2.59
CA GLU A 32 -5.67 6.76 1.51
C GLU A 32 -5.99 5.26 1.46
N ARG A 33 -6.16 4.60 2.63
CA ARG A 33 -6.55 3.19 2.70
C ARG A 33 -7.96 2.96 2.18
N GLU A 34 -8.91 3.81 2.53
CA GLU A 34 -10.28 3.71 2.02
C GLU A 34 -10.31 3.90 0.50
N MET A 35 -9.48 4.79 -0.05
CA MET A 35 -9.31 4.92 -1.51
C MET A 35 -8.77 3.64 -2.13
N LEU A 36 -7.71 3.05 -1.55
CA LEU A 36 -7.17 1.77 -2.01
C LEU A 36 -8.22 0.65 -1.97
N GLN A 37 -8.99 0.55 -0.88
CA GLN A 37 -10.06 -0.44 -0.74
C GLN A 37 -11.17 -0.27 -1.79
N ARG A 38 -11.51 0.98 -2.13
CA ARG A 38 -12.47 1.30 -3.20
C ARG A 38 -11.93 0.87 -4.56
N SER A 39 -10.68 1.20 -4.85
CA SER A 39 -10.06 0.87 -6.13
C SER A 39 -9.91 -0.63 -6.35
N ILE A 40 -9.60 -1.40 -5.30
CA ILE A 40 -9.49 -2.88 -5.37
C ILE A 40 -10.86 -3.57 -5.28
N GLY A 41 -11.94 -2.85 -4.95
CA GLY A 41 -13.28 -3.44 -4.83
C GLY A 41 -13.52 -4.24 -3.55
N THR A 42 -12.73 -4.04 -2.50
CA THR A 42 -12.87 -4.74 -1.20
C THR A 42 -13.64 -3.92 -0.16
N GLN A 43 -14.62 -3.11 -0.59
CA GLN A 43 -15.42 -2.31 0.35
C GLN A 43 -16.18 -3.23 1.31
N GLY A 44 -16.02 -3.01 2.62
CA GLY A 44 -16.70 -3.80 3.66
C GLY A 44 -16.06 -5.15 3.98
N THR A 45 -14.95 -5.53 3.31
CA THR A 45 -14.14 -6.70 3.68
C THR A 45 -12.78 -6.29 4.25
N VAL A 46 -12.18 -7.17 5.07
CA VAL A 46 -10.85 -6.93 5.61
C VAL A 46 -9.82 -7.07 4.49
N MET A 47 -9.32 -5.92 4.02
CA MET A 47 -8.19 -5.88 3.08
C MET A 47 -6.94 -6.43 3.78
N THR A 48 -6.25 -7.38 3.13
CA THR A 48 -4.99 -7.94 3.62
C THR A 48 -3.89 -7.67 2.62
N VAL A 49 -2.63 -7.69 3.07
CA VAL A 49 -1.48 -7.58 2.16
C VAL A 49 -1.53 -8.69 1.11
N LYS A 50 -1.95 -9.91 1.49
CA LYS A 50 -2.14 -11.01 0.55
C LYS A 50 -3.18 -10.66 -0.52
N HIS A 51 -4.32 -10.09 -0.17
CA HIS A 51 -5.34 -9.69 -1.16
C HIS A 51 -4.80 -8.65 -2.16
N ILE A 52 -4.05 -7.66 -1.68
CA ILE A 52 -3.45 -6.63 -2.53
C ILE A 52 -2.41 -7.25 -3.49
N LEU A 53 -1.59 -8.18 -3.00
CA LEU A 53 -0.48 -8.76 -3.78
C LEU A 53 -0.88 -10.00 -4.60
N ALA A 54 -2.03 -10.62 -4.33
CA ALA A 54 -2.45 -11.85 -4.98
C ALA A 54 -2.93 -11.64 -6.42
N CYS A 55 -3.37 -10.42 -6.78
CA CYS A 55 -3.84 -10.11 -8.13
C CYS A 55 -2.99 -9.01 -8.74
N ARG A 56 -2.47 -9.25 -9.95
CA ARG A 56 -1.65 -8.27 -10.67
C ARG A 56 -2.41 -6.97 -10.97
N GLN A 57 -3.73 -7.05 -11.16
CA GLN A 57 -4.61 -5.89 -11.37
C GLN A 57 -4.64 -4.92 -10.18
N ASN A 58 -4.28 -5.38 -8.98
CA ASN A 58 -4.23 -4.54 -7.79
C ASN A 58 -2.93 -3.75 -7.66
N ILE A 59 -1.89 -4.10 -8.42
CA ILE A 59 -0.57 -3.46 -8.35
C ILE A 59 -0.62 -1.97 -8.75
N PRO A 60 -1.29 -1.55 -9.83
CA PRO A 60 -1.50 -0.13 -10.13
C PRO A 60 -2.10 0.66 -8.95
N HIS A 61 -3.13 0.10 -8.30
CA HIS A 61 -3.79 0.72 -7.16
C HIS A 61 -2.87 0.81 -5.94
N LEU A 62 -2.08 -0.24 -5.68
CA LEU A 62 -1.05 -0.21 -4.65
C LEU A 62 0.00 0.87 -4.92
N VAL A 63 0.51 0.97 -6.16
CA VAL A 63 1.52 1.98 -6.51
C VAL A 63 0.96 3.39 -6.35
N GLN A 64 -0.28 3.63 -6.79
CA GLN A 64 -0.94 4.91 -6.57
C GLN A 64 -1.08 5.23 -5.08
N TYR A 65 -1.51 4.27 -4.26
CA TYR A 65 -1.60 4.42 -2.80
C TYR A 65 -0.25 4.78 -2.15
N LEU A 66 0.84 4.16 -2.59
CA LEU A 66 2.19 4.47 -2.11
C LEU A 66 2.62 5.90 -2.47
N ASN A 67 2.26 6.36 -3.68
CA ASN A 67 2.50 7.73 -4.14
C ASN A 67 1.65 8.76 -3.38
N ASP A 68 0.37 8.49 -3.13
CA ASP A 68 -0.55 9.39 -2.42
C ASP A 68 -0.07 9.68 -1.01
N MET A 69 0.49 8.68 -0.33
CA MET A 69 1.07 8.87 1.01
C MET A 69 2.39 9.64 1.01
N ARG A 70 3.07 9.78 -0.14
CA ARG A 70 4.36 10.49 -0.32
C ARG A 70 5.50 10.02 0.57
N ARG A 71 5.33 8.89 1.24
CA ARG A 71 6.26 8.40 2.25
C ARG A 71 7.64 8.07 1.67
N PHE A 72 7.64 7.56 0.44
CA PHE A 72 8.84 7.12 -0.26
C PHE A 72 9.43 8.18 -1.18
N GLU A 73 8.75 9.32 -1.33
CA GLU A 73 9.09 10.37 -2.30
C GLU A 73 10.51 10.90 -2.10
N THR A 74 10.91 11.19 -0.85
CA THR A 74 12.24 11.71 -0.55
C THR A 74 13.38 10.73 -0.87
N THR A 75 13.12 9.42 -0.81
CA THR A 75 14.16 8.38 -0.98
C THR A 75 14.18 7.80 -2.39
N PHE A 76 13.00 7.61 -3.00
CA PHE A 76 12.82 6.88 -4.26
C PHE A 76 12.17 7.74 -5.35
N GLY A 77 11.74 8.97 -5.04
CA GLY A 77 10.92 9.79 -5.92
C GLY A 77 9.48 9.26 -6.00
N THR A 78 8.74 9.77 -6.98
CA THR A 78 7.41 9.26 -7.33
C THR A 78 7.56 7.95 -8.10
N PHE A 79 6.84 6.91 -7.69
CA PHE A 79 6.81 5.66 -8.43
C PHE A 79 6.13 5.84 -9.80
N PRO A 80 6.58 5.13 -10.85
CA PRO A 80 6.00 5.25 -12.18
C PRO A 80 4.54 4.79 -12.20
N HIS A 81 3.78 5.26 -13.19
CA HIS A 81 2.48 4.67 -13.49
C HIS A 81 2.65 3.21 -13.88
N VAL A 82 1.79 2.34 -13.36
CA VAL A 82 1.78 0.92 -13.69
C VAL A 82 0.44 0.63 -14.35
N ASP A 83 0.49 0.06 -15.56
CA ASP A 83 -0.71 -0.38 -16.25
C ASP A 83 -1.25 -1.65 -15.59
N ALA A 84 -2.59 -1.76 -15.50
CA ALA A 84 -3.22 -3.02 -15.13
C ALA A 84 -2.88 -4.03 -16.23
N GLY A 85 -2.05 -5.03 -15.92
CA GLY A 85 -1.79 -6.11 -16.86
C GLY A 85 -3.09 -6.83 -17.19
N ASP A 86 -3.25 -7.22 -18.45
CA ASP A 86 -4.37 -8.04 -18.89
C ASP A 86 -4.51 -9.28 -18.00
N GLU A 87 -5.76 -9.71 -17.77
CA GLU A 87 -6.07 -10.92 -17.01
C GLU A 87 -5.15 -12.07 -17.41
N ASP A 88 -4.46 -12.67 -16.43
CA ASP A 88 -4.08 -14.07 -16.57
C ASP A 88 -5.40 -14.85 -16.58
N THR A 89 -6.03 -14.95 -17.76
CA THR A 89 -7.13 -15.88 -18.02
C THR A 89 -6.53 -17.27 -17.88
N GLU A 90 -6.53 -17.81 -16.67
CA GLU A 90 -6.33 -19.24 -16.46
C GLU A 90 -7.54 -19.94 -17.09
N ASP A 91 -7.32 -20.56 -18.25
CA ASP A 91 -8.19 -21.56 -18.90
C ASP A 91 -8.07 -22.91 -18.18
#